data_AF-A0A8B6BJ08-F1
#
_entry.id   AF-A0A8B6BJ08-F1
#
_cell.length_a   1.000
_cell.length_b   1.000
_cell.length_c   1.000
_cell.angle_alpha   90.00
_cell.angle_beta   90.00
_cell.angle_gamma   90.00
#
_symmetry.space_group_name_H-M   'P 1'
#
loop_
_entity.id
_entity.type
_entity.pdbx_description
1 polymer ?
#
loop_
_entity_poly.entity_id
_entity_poly.type
_entity_poly.pdbx_seq_one_letter_code
_entity_poly.pdbx_strand_id
1 'polypeptide(L)'
;MKFSRVLKVDGSLQICSRDKEADTLYSMFQIRATLHRRAYQHRVCNAIETMITDAFIHADKKGIIPGKDGKLVRLSECIDDPVAYTNLNDSIFHVILMSTDKDLAKSREILQRIERRQLYKCVGETTPTEGKTKDDVSKIKKEIMSCIEEESRHKLLPNDLVVHLVYLDYGMKTENPIKNVRFYNKNDATKAVILDKHHVSLMLPGVFAEQLIRLYCKKTDEESLKIARDCFQKWCNDTGLLSVSVTTLI
;
A
#
# COMPACT_ATOMS: atom_id res chain seq x y z
N MET A 1 10.92 20.69 -18.66
CA MET A 1 11.25 20.14 -20.00
C MET A 1 12.39 20.85 -20.75
N LYS A 2 12.82 22.08 -20.37
CA LYS A 2 13.88 22.82 -21.10
C LYS A 2 15.26 22.13 -21.16
N PHE A 3 15.51 21.17 -20.27
CA PHE A 3 16.82 20.51 -20.11
C PHE A 3 16.88 19.06 -20.61
N SER A 4 15.88 18.63 -21.36
CA SER A 4 15.81 17.29 -21.95
C SER A 4 16.30 17.28 -23.40
N ARG A 5 17.01 16.23 -23.80
CA ARG A 5 17.46 15.98 -25.19
C ARG A 5 17.21 14.52 -25.57
N VAL A 6 17.24 14.22 -26.86
CA VAL A 6 17.20 12.82 -27.35
C VAL A 6 18.57 12.49 -27.91
N LEU A 7 19.23 11.47 -27.36
CA LEU A 7 20.57 11.02 -27.78
C LEU A 7 20.56 9.51 -28.07
N LYS A 8 21.49 9.06 -28.91
CA LYS A 8 21.66 7.64 -29.22
C LYS A 8 22.47 6.96 -28.11
N VAL A 9 21.88 5.96 -27.47
CA VAL A 9 22.43 5.17 -26.37
C VAL A 9 22.20 3.69 -26.69
N ASP A 10 23.28 2.90 -26.76
CA ASP A 10 23.22 1.45 -27.02
C ASP A 10 22.37 1.10 -28.26
N GLY A 11 22.50 1.89 -29.32
CA GLY A 11 21.76 1.72 -30.57
C GLY A 11 20.35 2.30 -30.60
N SER A 12 19.80 2.73 -29.46
CA SER A 12 18.44 3.27 -29.31
C SER A 12 18.44 4.79 -29.05
N LEU A 13 17.41 5.51 -29.51
CA LEU A 13 17.22 6.91 -29.13
C LEU A 13 16.56 6.98 -27.76
N GLN A 14 17.20 7.67 -26.80
CA GLN A 14 16.73 7.80 -25.42
C GLN A 14 16.67 9.27 -24.99
N ILE A 15 15.72 9.58 -24.11
CA ILE A 15 15.65 10.88 -23.46
C ILE A 15 16.81 10.98 -22.46
N CYS A 16 17.63 12.01 -22.61
CA CYS A 16 18.74 12.35 -21.74
C CYS A 16 18.47 13.68 -21.03
N SER A 17 18.73 13.69 -19.72
CA SER A 17 18.60 14.89 -18.89
C SER A 17 19.92 15.64 -18.80
N ARG A 18 19.85 16.91 -18.46
CA ARG A 18 21.04 17.70 -18.21
C ARG A 18 21.71 17.27 -16.90
N ASP A 19 23.03 17.12 -16.89
CA ASP A 19 23.85 16.75 -15.71
C ASP A 19 23.45 17.46 -14.40
N LYS A 20 23.32 18.79 -14.43
CA LYS A 20 22.93 19.61 -13.26
C LYS A 20 21.53 19.32 -12.68
N GLU A 21 20.69 18.57 -13.41
CA GLU A 21 19.34 18.23 -12.97
C GLU A 21 19.30 16.92 -12.17
N ALA A 22 20.45 16.27 -11.93
CA ALA A 22 20.54 15.02 -11.17
C ALA A 22 19.89 15.14 -9.79
N ASP A 23 20.19 16.19 -9.03
CA ASP A 23 19.58 16.47 -7.72
C ASP A 23 18.07 16.65 -7.81
N THR A 24 17.59 17.26 -8.89
CA THR A 24 16.15 17.46 -9.11
C THR A 24 15.46 16.12 -9.37
N LEU A 25 16.09 15.19 -10.10
CA LEU A 25 15.56 13.84 -10.31
C LEU A 25 15.55 13.02 -9.01
N TYR A 26 16.60 13.08 -8.19
CA TYR A 26 16.56 12.47 -6.85
C TYR A 26 15.43 13.04 -6.01
N SER A 27 15.27 14.36 -6.02
CA SER A 27 14.20 15.06 -5.30
C SER A 27 12.81 14.62 -5.77
N MET A 28 12.62 14.36 -7.07
CA MET A 28 11.37 13.83 -7.62
C MET A 28 10.99 12.49 -6.99
N PHE A 29 11.94 11.54 -6.89
CA PHE A 29 11.68 10.24 -6.27
C PHE A 29 11.49 10.35 -4.75
N GLN A 30 12.22 11.25 -4.07
CA GLN A 30 12.02 11.54 -2.66
C GLN A 30 10.62 12.12 -2.39
N ILE A 31 10.13 13.00 -3.26
CA ILE A 31 8.77 13.55 -3.18
C ILE A 31 7.75 12.43 -3.38
N ARG A 32 7.94 11.55 -4.38
CA ARG A 32 7.08 10.36 -4.57
C ARG A 32 7.01 9.52 -3.29
N ALA A 33 8.15 9.14 -2.73
CA ALA A 33 8.21 8.34 -1.51
C ALA A 33 7.51 9.06 -0.33
N THR A 34 7.70 10.38 -0.21
CA THR A 34 7.04 11.20 0.80
C THR A 34 5.51 11.23 0.65
N LEU A 35 5.01 11.38 -0.59
CA LEU A 35 3.57 11.35 -0.88
C LEU A 35 2.96 9.98 -0.56
N HIS A 36 3.65 8.90 -0.93
CA HIS A 36 3.23 7.56 -0.55
C HIS A 36 3.16 7.39 0.97
N ARG A 37 4.21 7.78 1.70
CA ARG A 37 4.24 7.63 3.16
C ARG A 37 3.16 8.46 3.88
N ARG A 38 2.92 9.69 3.44
CA ARG A 38 2.05 10.65 4.14
C ARG A 38 0.58 10.58 3.72
N ALA A 39 0.30 10.25 2.46
CA ALA A 39 -1.05 10.32 1.90
C ALA A 39 -1.53 8.96 1.37
N TYR A 40 -0.88 8.41 0.35
CA TYR A 40 -1.40 7.22 -0.35
C TYR A 40 -1.38 5.95 0.51
N GLN A 41 -0.44 5.87 1.45
CA GLN A 41 -0.33 4.78 2.41
C GLN A 41 -0.60 5.31 3.82
N HIS A 42 -1.49 6.29 3.96
CA HIS A 42 -1.89 6.76 5.27
C HIS A 42 -2.70 5.68 6.00
N ARG A 43 -2.34 5.37 7.25
CA ARG A 43 -2.91 4.24 8.01
C ARG A 43 -4.44 4.21 8.05
N VAL A 44 -5.09 5.37 8.12
CA VAL A 44 -6.56 5.46 8.14
C VAL A 44 -7.17 5.27 6.75
N CYS A 45 -6.48 5.72 5.70
CA CYS A 45 -6.91 5.47 4.32
C CYS A 45 -6.88 3.96 4.03
N ASN A 46 -5.77 3.30 4.34
CA ASN A 46 -5.64 1.85 4.16
C ASN A 46 -6.67 1.06 5.00
N ALA A 47 -7.05 1.55 6.19
CA ALA A 47 -8.12 0.96 6.98
C ALA A 47 -9.48 1.05 6.27
N ILE A 48 -9.80 2.20 5.68
CA ILE A 48 -11.02 2.42 4.90
C ILE A 48 -11.01 1.56 3.64
N GLU A 49 -9.91 1.53 2.91
CA GLU A 49 -9.73 0.67 1.72
C GLU A 49 -9.94 -0.81 2.05
N THR A 50 -9.41 -1.26 3.19
CA THR A 50 -9.64 -2.63 3.71
C THR A 50 -11.13 -2.87 3.97
N MET A 51 -11.83 -1.92 4.60
CA MET A 51 -13.27 -2.03 4.85
C MET A 51 -14.09 -2.05 3.56
N ILE A 52 -13.76 -1.19 2.59
CA ILE A 52 -14.42 -1.18 1.27
C ILE A 52 -14.19 -2.52 0.56
N THR A 53 -12.97 -3.04 0.61
CA THR A 53 -12.63 -4.36 0.05
C THR A 53 -13.43 -5.48 0.70
N ASP A 54 -13.52 -5.51 2.04
CA ASP A 54 -14.33 -6.50 2.76
C ASP A 54 -15.82 -6.40 2.37
N ALA A 55 -16.34 -5.18 2.22
CA ALA A 55 -17.71 -4.96 1.77
C ALA A 55 -17.93 -5.49 0.34
N PHE A 56 -16.98 -5.26 -0.57
CA PHE A 56 -17.05 -5.75 -1.95
C PHE A 56 -16.93 -7.27 -2.03
N ILE A 57 -16.04 -7.89 -1.25
CA ILE A 57 -15.96 -9.37 -1.15
C ILE A 57 -17.29 -9.95 -0.69
N HIS A 58 -17.96 -9.32 0.27
CA HIS A 58 -19.29 -9.75 0.70
C HIS A 58 -20.37 -9.55 -0.39
N ALA A 59 -20.27 -8.49 -1.20
CA ALA A 59 -21.21 -8.20 -2.28
C ALA A 59 -21.01 -9.11 -3.49
N ASP A 60 -19.78 -9.60 -3.68
CA ASP A 60 -19.36 -10.42 -4.83
C ASP A 60 -20.01 -11.82 -4.88
N LYS A 61 -20.78 -12.19 -3.86
CA LYS A 61 -21.53 -13.46 -3.82
C LYS A 61 -22.55 -13.59 -4.95
N LYS A 62 -22.98 -12.47 -5.54
CA LYS A 62 -23.93 -12.46 -6.65
C LYS A 62 -23.67 -11.29 -7.60
N GLY A 63 -24.21 -11.41 -8.81
CA GLY A 63 -24.11 -10.35 -9.80
C GLY A 63 -24.99 -9.16 -9.44
N ILE A 64 -24.41 -7.96 -9.47
CA ILE A 64 -25.11 -6.69 -9.20
C ILE A 64 -24.77 -5.60 -10.21
N ILE A 65 -23.82 -5.84 -11.13
CA ILE A 65 -23.43 -4.89 -12.17
C ILE A 65 -24.04 -5.34 -13.50
N PRO A 66 -24.77 -4.49 -14.23
CA PRO A 66 -25.26 -4.81 -15.57
C PRO A 66 -24.10 -4.98 -16.56
N GLY A 67 -23.99 -6.17 -17.14
CA GLY A 67 -23.06 -6.50 -18.20
C GLY A 67 -23.73 -6.64 -19.56
N LYS A 68 -23.07 -7.37 -20.46
CA LYS A 68 -23.56 -7.67 -21.80
C LYS A 68 -24.94 -8.34 -21.74
N ASP A 69 -25.81 -7.95 -22.66
CA ASP A 69 -27.18 -8.47 -22.79
C ASP A 69 -28.04 -8.28 -21.53
N GLY A 70 -27.66 -7.34 -20.64
CA GLY A 70 -28.37 -7.06 -19.39
C GLY A 70 -28.12 -8.09 -18.28
N LYS A 71 -27.21 -9.05 -18.47
CA LYS A 71 -26.86 -10.05 -17.46
C LYS A 71 -26.15 -9.36 -16.29
N LEU A 72 -26.57 -9.66 -15.06
CA LEU A 72 -25.87 -9.19 -13.87
C LEU A 72 -24.57 -9.98 -13.66
N VAL A 73 -23.47 -9.26 -13.51
CA VAL A 73 -22.11 -9.78 -13.34
C VAL A 73 -21.61 -9.45 -11.93
N ARG A 74 -20.83 -10.37 -11.36
CA ARG A 74 -20.17 -10.18 -10.05
C ARG A 74 -19.07 -9.13 -10.17
N LEU A 75 -18.69 -8.49 -9.06
CA LEU A 75 -17.66 -7.45 -9.06
C LEU A 75 -16.32 -8.01 -9.57
N SER A 76 -15.95 -9.21 -9.13
CA SER A 76 -14.72 -9.89 -9.53
C SER A 76 -14.72 -10.33 -11.00
N GLU A 77 -15.89 -10.54 -11.60
CA GLU A 77 -16.07 -10.99 -12.99
C GLU A 77 -16.24 -9.83 -13.96
N CYS A 78 -16.36 -8.58 -13.49
CA CYS A 78 -16.55 -7.42 -14.36
C CYS A 78 -15.37 -7.21 -15.30
N ILE A 79 -14.16 -7.63 -14.94
CA ILE A 79 -12.96 -7.51 -15.79
C ILE A 79 -13.06 -8.30 -17.10
N ASP A 80 -13.90 -9.34 -17.13
CA ASP A 80 -14.09 -10.24 -18.28
C ASP A 80 -15.25 -9.79 -19.18
N ASP A 81 -16.02 -8.78 -18.78
CA ASP A 81 -17.13 -8.20 -19.54
C ASP A 81 -16.93 -6.68 -19.68
N PRO A 82 -16.56 -6.18 -20.88
CA PRO A 82 -16.26 -4.76 -21.06
C PRO A 82 -17.45 -3.82 -20.79
N VAL A 83 -18.69 -4.31 -20.96
CA VAL A 83 -19.90 -3.54 -20.62
C VAL A 83 -20.03 -3.43 -19.11
N ALA A 84 -19.86 -4.55 -18.39
CA ALA A 84 -19.90 -4.55 -16.93
C ALA A 84 -18.76 -3.70 -16.35
N TYR A 85 -17.53 -3.81 -16.89
CA TYR A 85 -16.38 -3.03 -16.44
C TYR A 85 -16.59 -1.53 -16.59
N THR A 86 -17.20 -1.08 -17.68
CA THR A 86 -17.52 0.34 -17.89
C THR A 86 -18.55 0.85 -16.87
N ASN A 87 -19.46 -0.03 -16.44
CA ASN A 87 -20.46 0.29 -15.42
C ASN A 87 -19.91 0.21 -13.99
N LEU A 88 -18.76 -0.45 -13.78
CA LEU A 88 -18.12 -0.55 -12.47
C LEU A 88 -17.28 0.69 -12.18
N ASN A 89 -17.84 1.60 -11.39
CA ASN A 89 -17.19 2.80 -10.88
C ASN A 89 -17.57 3.05 -9.42
N ASP A 90 -17.08 4.13 -8.82
CA ASP A 90 -17.26 4.45 -7.40
C ASP A 90 -18.74 4.56 -6.96
N SER A 91 -19.69 4.73 -7.89
CA SER A 91 -21.12 4.66 -7.58
C SER A 91 -21.54 3.33 -6.94
N ILE A 92 -20.77 2.25 -7.15
CA ILE A 92 -21.01 0.94 -6.54
C ILE A 92 -21.08 1.01 -5.01
N PHE A 93 -20.32 1.92 -4.40
CA PHE A 93 -20.40 2.20 -2.97
C PHE A 93 -21.82 2.57 -2.57
N HIS A 94 -22.43 3.53 -3.28
CA HIS A 94 -23.79 3.98 -3.02
C HIS A 94 -24.85 2.96 -3.42
N VAL A 95 -24.64 2.21 -4.52
CA VAL A 95 -25.52 1.11 -4.94
C VAL A 95 -25.66 0.06 -3.83
N ILE A 96 -24.55 -0.35 -3.22
CA ILE A 96 -24.57 -1.31 -2.09
C ILE A 96 -25.21 -0.67 -0.86
N LEU A 97 -24.82 0.57 -0.55
CA LEU A 97 -25.29 1.28 0.65
C LEU A 97 -26.81 1.49 0.65
N MET A 98 -27.40 1.82 -0.50
CA MET A 98 -28.83 2.10 -0.67
C MET A 98 -29.65 0.84 -0.97
N SER A 99 -29.01 -0.29 -1.24
CA SER A 99 -29.73 -1.54 -1.52
C SER A 99 -30.58 -1.97 -0.33
N THR A 100 -31.77 -2.51 -0.61
CA THR A 100 -32.64 -3.19 0.38
C THR A 100 -32.43 -4.71 0.39
N ASP A 101 -31.52 -5.20 -0.44
CA ASP A 101 -31.25 -6.61 -0.61
C ASP A 101 -30.65 -7.24 0.66
N LYS A 102 -31.14 -8.42 1.04
CA LYS A 102 -30.68 -9.14 2.23
C LYS A 102 -29.30 -9.75 2.03
N ASP A 103 -28.95 -10.13 0.80
CA ASP A 103 -27.62 -10.71 0.51
C ASP A 103 -26.51 -9.66 0.65
N LEU A 104 -26.85 -8.39 0.44
CA LEU A 104 -25.93 -7.26 0.58
C LEU A 104 -25.91 -6.67 2.01
N ALA A 105 -26.62 -7.27 2.97
CA ALA A 105 -26.74 -6.71 4.32
C ALA A 105 -25.39 -6.53 5.02
N LYS A 106 -24.49 -7.51 4.92
CA LYS A 106 -23.14 -7.43 5.51
C LYS A 106 -22.29 -6.35 4.85
N SER A 107 -22.33 -6.26 3.53
CA SER A 107 -21.61 -5.21 2.78
C SER A 107 -22.11 -3.83 3.18
N ARG A 108 -23.44 -3.65 3.20
CA ARG A 108 -24.10 -2.41 3.61
C ARG A 108 -23.73 -2.00 5.04
N GLU A 109 -23.72 -2.94 5.98
CA GLU A 109 -23.30 -2.69 7.36
C GLU A 109 -21.86 -2.15 7.45
N ILE A 110 -20.92 -2.75 6.70
CA ILE A 110 -19.53 -2.30 6.66
C ILE A 110 -19.43 -0.87 6.09
N LEU A 111 -20.14 -0.57 4.99
CA LEU A 111 -20.13 0.78 4.40
C LEU A 111 -20.75 1.82 5.35
N GLN A 112 -21.84 1.48 6.04
CA GLN A 112 -22.45 2.35 7.06
C GLN A 112 -21.50 2.63 8.23
N ARG A 113 -20.68 1.65 8.63
CA ARG A 113 -19.62 1.88 9.64
C ARG A 113 -18.60 2.90 9.15
N ILE A 114 -18.25 2.91 7.86
CA ILE A 114 -17.36 3.92 7.29
C ILE A 114 -17.98 5.32 7.41
N GLU A 115 -19.25 5.49 7.03
CA GLU A 115 -19.97 6.77 7.15
C GLU A 115 -20.05 7.28 8.59
N ARG A 116 -20.22 6.37 9.55
CA ARG A 116 -20.24 6.68 10.99
C ARG A 116 -18.85 6.79 11.63
N ARG A 117 -17.78 6.69 10.83
CA ARG A 117 -16.38 6.68 11.28
C ARG A 117 -16.04 5.56 12.29
N GLN A 118 -16.79 4.47 12.28
CA GLN A 118 -16.57 3.25 13.08
C GLN A 118 -15.57 2.31 12.39
N LEU A 119 -14.38 2.87 12.12
CA LEU A 119 -13.35 2.25 11.30
C LEU A 119 -12.60 1.13 12.02
N TYR A 120 -11.99 0.23 11.24
CA TYR A 120 -10.94 -0.66 11.73
C TYR A 120 -9.79 0.16 12.32
N LYS A 121 -9.15 -0.37 13.37
CA LYS A 121 -8.11 0.34 14.12
C LYS A 121 -6.73 -0.21 13.80
N CYS A 122 -5.82 0.65 13.37
CA CYS A 122 -4.40 0.32 13.30
C CYS A 122 -3.88 0.19 14.73
N VAL A 123 -3.49 -1.03 15.13
CA VAL A 123 -2.99 -1.31 16.49
C VAL A 123 -1.47 -1.18 16.58
N GLY A 124 -0.76 -1.31 15.46
CA GLY A 124 0.70 -1.26 15.43
C GLY A 124 1.28 -1.09 14.04
N GLU A 125 2.48 -0.53 13.97
CA GLU A 125 3.33 -0.47 12.78
C GLU A 125 4.76 -0.87 13.17
N THR A 126 5.43 -1.62 12.30
CA THR A 126 6.84 -1.96 12.43
C THR A 126 7.53 -1.99 11.07
N THR A 127 8.84 -1.85 11.08
CA THR A 127 9.69 -1.89 9.88
C THR A 127 10.71 -3.00 10.08
N PRO A 128 10.83 -3.95 9.13
CA PRO A 128 11.91 -4.92 9.13
C PRO A 128 13.29 -4.28 9.07
N THR A 129 14.26 -4.92 9.71
CA THR A 129 15.67 -4.54 9.57
C THR A 129 16.15 -4.82 8.15
N GLU A 130 17.19 -4.09 7.74
CA GLU A 130 17.72 -4.11 6.38
C GLU A 130 17.97 -5.55 5.87
N GLY A 131 17.42 -5.88 4.70
CA GLY A 131 17.55 -7.21 4.07
C GLY A 131 16.60 -8.30 4.58
N LYS A 132 15.66 -8.00 5.49
CA LYS A 132 14.72 -8.99 6.07
C LYS A 132 13.25 -8.68 5.74
N THR A 133 12.90 -8.46 4.47
CA THR A 133 11.49 -8.29 4.09
C THR A 133 10.67 -9.52 4.47
N LYS A 134 9.43 -9.30 4.92
CA LYS A 134 8.46 -10.37 5.18
C LYS A 134 7.32 -10.22 4.19
N ASP A 135 7.20 -11.16 3.26
CA ASP A 135 6.22 -11.05 2.15
C ASP A 135 4.98 -11.96 2.34
N ASP A 136 5.07 -12.96 3.23
CA ASP A 136 3.97 -13.88 3.50
C ASP A 136 3.05 -13.36 4.62
N VAL A 137 2.00 -12.66 4.20
CA VAL A 137 0.92 -12.13 5.07
C VAL A 137 0.30 -13.23 5.93
N SER A 138 0.10 -14.43 5.38
CA SER A 138 -0.54 -15.55 6.09
C SER A 138 0.36 -16.08 7.19
N LYS A 139 1.66 -16.18 6.92
CA LYS A 139 2.67 -16.57 7.93
C LYS A 139 2.79 -15.51 9.02
N ILE A 140 2.92 -14.23 8.67
CA ILE A 140 2.98 -13.13 9.66
C ILE A 140 1.74 -13.16 10.56
N LYS A 141 0.56 -13.30 9.96
CA LYS A 141 -0.70 -13.37 10.71
C LYS A 141 -0.72 -14.56 11.68
N LYS A 142 -0.26 -15.74 11.25
CA LYS A 142 -0.15 -16.92 12.13
C LYS A 142 0.84 -16.70 13.27
N GLU A 143 2.00 -16.10 12.99
CA GLU A 143 3.00 -15.75 14.00
C GLU A 143 2.40 -14.80 15.05
N ILE A 144 1.73 -13.72 14.62
CA ILE A 144 1.07 -12.77 15.53
C ILE A 144 -0.02 -13.46 16.37
N MET A 145 -0.85 -14.31 15.75
CA MET A 145 -1.90 -15.06 16.46
C MET A 145 -1.33 -16.02 17.51
N SER A 146 -0.13 -16.57 17.28
CA SER A 146 0.55 -17.45 18.25
C SER A 146 1.02 -16.71 19.51
N CYS A 147 1.16 -15.38 19.43
CA CYS A 147 1.53 -14.53 20.56
C CYS A 147 0.35 -14.22 21.49
N ILE A 148 -0.90 -14.57 21.12
CA ILE A 148 -2.09 -14.35 21.96
C ILE A 148 -2.08 -15.33 23.14
N GLU A 149 -2.27 -14.79 24.34
CA GLU A 149 -2.40 -15.56 25.58
C GLU A 149 -3.59 -16.53 25.52
N GLU A 150 -3.44 -17.72 26.10
CA GLU A 150 -4.45 -18.78 26.00
C GLU A 150 -5.84 -18.32 26.48
N GLU A 151 -5.87 -17.60 27.61
CA GLU A 151 -7.08 -17.05 28.22
C GLU A 151 -7.79 -16.02 27.32
N SER A 152 -7.05 -15.37 26.41
CA SER A 152 -7.57 -14.32 25.52
C SER A 152 -7.96 -14.83 24.13
N ARG A 153 -7.69 -16.11 23.79
CA ARG A 153 -7.94 -16.66 22.44
C ARG A 153 -9.40 -16.64 22.01
N HIS A 154 -10.34 -16.71 22.95
CA HIS A 154 -11.77 -16.65 22.63
C HIS A 154 -12.26 -15.22 22.32
N LYS A 155 -11.48 -14.20 22.67
CA LYS A 155 -11.85 -12.78 22.50
C LYS A 155 -11.44 -12.22 21.15
N LEU A 156 -10.37 -12.74 20.55
CA LEU A 156 -9.83 -12.26 19.27
C LEU A 156 -9.59 -13.41 18.30
N LEU A 157 -10.36 -13.47 17.22
CA LEU A 157 -10.26 -14.50 16.20
C LEU A 157 -9.28 -14.08 15.10
N PRO A 158 -8.70 -15.03 14.33
CA PRO A 158 -7.85 -14.68 13.20
C PRO A 158 -8.51 -13.70 12.22
N ASN A 159 -9.80 -13.83 11.96
CA ASN A 159 -10.51 -12.96 11.02
C ASN A 159 -10.73 -11.53 11.53
N ASP A 160 -10.54 -11.30 12.82
CA ASP A 160 -10.59 -9.96 13.42
C ASP A 160 -9.31 -9.15 13.15
N LEU A 161 -8.24 -9.80 12.71
CA LEU A 161 -6.95 -9.16 12.42
C LEU A 161 -6.66 -9.08 10.93
N VAL A 162 -6.11 -7.95 10.50
CA VAL A 162 -5.62 -7.73 9.13
C VAL A 162 -4.18 -7.27 9.18
N VAL A 163 -3.30 -8.02 8.54
CA VAL A 163 -1.90 -7.63 8.33
C VAL A 163 -1.82 -6.95 6.97
N HIS A 164 -1.27 -5.75 6.95
CA HIS A 164 -1.11 -4.95 5.74
C HIS A 164 0.37 -4.63 5.52
N LEU A 165 0.91 -5.07 4.38
CA LEU A 165 2.28 -4.82 3.97
C LEU A 165 2.32 -3.59 3.06
N VAL A 166 3.18 -2.63 3.39
CA VAL A 166 3.41 -1.43 2.59
C VAL A 166 4.85 -1.46 2.12
N TYR A 167 5.07 -1.33 0.81
CA TYR A 167 6.40 -1.17 0.25
C TYR A 167 6.55 0.26 -0.25
N LEU A 168 7.58 0.95 0.25
CA LEU A 168 7.91 2.31 -0.14
C LEU A 168 9.27 2.28 -0.83
N ASP A 169 9.32 2.68 -2.09
CA ASP A 169 10.53 2.64 -2.89
C ASP A 169 10.67 3.85 -3.82
N TYR A 170 11.78 3.90 -4.54
CA TYR A 170 12.02 4.88 -5.60
C TYR A 170 11.50 4.42 -6.98
N GLY A 171 10.54 3.50 -7.01
CA GLY A 171 9.90 2.98 -8.23
C GLY A 171 10.66 1.84 -8.92
N MET A 172 11.77 1.39 -8.34
CA MET A 172 12.60 0.29 -8.86
C MET A 172 13.02 -0.68 -7.76
N LYS A 173 12.13 -1.01 -6.82
CA LYS A 173 12.46 -1.86 -5.66
C LYS A 173 13.71 -1.31 -4.93
N THR A 174 14.70 -2.14 -4.67
CA THR A 174 15.95 -1.76 -3.98
C THR A 174 16.93 -0.98 -4.84
N GLU A 175 16.69 -0.85 -6.15
CA GLU A 175 17.62 -0.20 -7.06
C GLU A 175 17.46 1.32 -7.09
N ASN A 176 18.58 2.01 -7.30
CA ASN A 176 18.59 3.44 -7.53
C ASN A 176 18.13 3.74 -8.99
N PRO A 177 16.96 4.35 -9.20
CA PRO A 177 16.45 4.61 -10.55
C PRO A 177 17.35 5.56 -11.36
N ILE A 178 18.15 6.41 -10.69
CA ILE A 178 19.04 7.36 -11.37
C ILE A 178 20.16 6.67 -12.15
N LYS A 179 20.54 5.43 -11.77
CA LYS A 179 21.48 4.61 -12.57
C LYS A 179 20.96 4.29 -13.97
N ASN A 180 19.63 4.28 -14.14
CA ASN A 180 18.96 4.01 -15.42
C ASN A 180 18.65 5.29 -16.20
N VAL A 181 19.02 6.46 -15.67
CA VAL A 181 18.87 7.75 -16.37
C VAL A 181 20.16 8.05 -17.14
N ARG A 182 20.00 8.57 -18.36
CA ARG A 182 21.11 9.07 -19.18
C ARG A 182 21.18 10.58 -19.07
N PHE A 183 22.39 11.10 -18.95
CA PHE A 183 22.67 12.52 -18.80
C PHE A 183 23.53 13.06 -19.94
N TYR A 184 23.58 14.37 -20.12
CA TYR A 184 24.54 15.04 -21.01
C TYR A 184 25.15 16.29 -20.35
N ASN A 185 26.38 16.61 -20.75
CA ASN A 185 27.19 17.68 -20.18
C ASN A 185 27.16 18.96 -21.04
N LYS A 186 27.73 20.08 -20.55
CA LYS A 186 27.60 21.41 -21.23
C LYS A 186 28.52 21.45 -22.42
N ASN A 187 29.69 20.91 -22.16
CA ASN A 187 30.82 20.92 -23.06
C ASN A 187 30.61 19.91 -24.19
N ASP A 188 29.82 18.84 -23.94
CA ASP A 188 29.40 17.89 -24.96
C ASP A 188 27.93 17.51 -24.72
N ALA A 189 27.04 18.10 -25.52
CA ALA A 189 25.60 17.87 -25.46
C ALA A 189 25.13 16.74 -26.40
N THR A 190 26.06 16.06 -27.09
CA THR A 190 25.78 14.97 -28.03
C THR A 190 26.07 13.59 -27.45
N LYS A 191 26.86 13.55 -26.38
CA LYS A 191 27.24 12.32 -25.69
C LYS A 191 26.39 12.08 -24.44
N ALA A 192 25.82 10.90 -24.35
CA ALA A 192 25.15 10.42 -23.16
C ALA A 192 26.17 9.87 -22.14
N VAL A 193 25.93 10.15 -20.86
CA VAL A 193 26.74 9.67 -19.74
C VAL A 193 25.84 9.14 -18.62
N ILE A 194 26.40 8.29 -17.76
CA ILE A 194 25.79 7.87 -16.51
C ILE A 194 26.47 8.63 -15.38
N LEU A 195 25.70 9.11 -14.41
CA LEU A 195 26.24 9.77 -13.23
C LEU A 195 26.36 8.76 -12.09
N ASP A 196 27.51 8.77 -11.43
CA ASP A 196 27.70 8.08 -10.16
C ASP A 196 27.04 8.88 -9.03
N LYS A 197 26.39 8.20 -8.08
CA LYS A 197 25.78 8.82 -6.89
C LYS A 197 26.78 9.70 -6.14
N HIS A 198 28.04 9.28 -6.03
CA HIS A 198 29.09 10.02 -5.33
C HIS A 198 29.46 11.34 -6.01
N HIS A 199 29.24 11.44 -7.33
CA HIS A 199 29.43 12.69 -8.08
C HIS A 199 28.25 13.65 -7.94
N VAL A 200 27.13 13.20 -7.37
CA VAL A 200 25.94 14.03 -7.14
C VAL A 200 25.97 14.59 -5.72
N SER A 201 25.88 13.72 -4.70
CA SER A 201 25.94 14.15 -3.30
C SER A 201 26.12 12.96 -2.35
N LEU A 202 26.93 13.15 -1.30
CA LEU A 202 27.10 12.19 -0.20
C LEU A 202 25.87 12.10 0.71
N MET A 203 24.96 13.08 0.67
CA MET A 203 23.73 13.12 1.49
C MET A 203 22.55 12.38 0.84
N LEU A 204 22.78 11.70 -0.29
CA LEU A 204 21.75 10.91 -0.97
C LEU A 204 21.45 9.59 -0.23
N PRO A 205 20.22 9.05 -0.32
CA PRO A 205 19.81 7.85 0.41
C PRO A 205 20.75 6.66 0.20
N GLY A 206 21.15 6.00 1.28
CA GLY A 206 21.91 4.74 1.23
C GLY A 206 21.07 3.57 0.70
N VAL A 207 19.77 3.59 1.02
CA VAL A 207 18.78 2.56 0.68
C VAL A 207 17.64 3.18 -0.11
N PHE A 208 17.08 2.45 -1.07
CA PHE A 208 16.03 2.94 -2.00
C PHE A 208 14.66 2.28 -1.81
N ALA A 209 14.54 1.37 -0.84
CA ALA A 209 13.30 0.72 -0.47
C ALA A 209 13.21 0.48 1.04
N GLU A 210 12.00 0.57 1.58
CA GLU A 210 11.63 0.17 2.93
C GLU A 210 10.29 -0.56 2.92
N GLN A 211 10.05 -1.42 3.91
CA GLN A 211 8.78 -2.12 4.10
C GLN A 211 8.18 -1.72 5.46
N LEU A 212 6.88 -1.43 5.49
CA LEU A 212 6.12 -1.27 6.73
C LEU A 212 5.14 -2.43 6.87
N ILE A 213 5.05 -2.98 8.07
CA ILE A 213 4.08 -4.01 8.45
C ILE A 213 3.11 -3.38 9.44
N ARG A 214 1.84 -3.30 9.06
CA ARG A 214 0.78 -2.78 9.91
C ARG A 214 -0.17 -3.89 10.33
N LEU A 215 -0.57 -3.85 11.59
CA LEU A 215 -1.66 -4.68 12.08
C LEU A 215 -2.90 -3.82 12.34
N TYR A 216 -4.02 -4.26 11.79
CA TYR A 216 -5.34 -3.69 12.03
C TYR A 216 -6.23 -4.68 12.76
N CYS A 217 -7.07 -4.17 13.64
CA CYS A 217 -8.13 -4.91 14.30
C CYS A 217 -9.50 -4.42 13.79
N LYS A 218 -10.37 -5.37 13.40
CA LYS A 218 -11.73 -5.10 12.91
C LYS A 218 -12.69 -4.76 14.04
N LYS A 219 -12.43 -5.30 15.23
CA LYS A 219 -13.11 -5.00 16.49
C LYS A 219 -12.65 -3.66 17.04
N THR A 220 -13.55 -2.97 17.72
CA THR A 220 -13.33 -1.60 18.22
C THR A 220 -13.48 -1.49 19.73
N ASP A 221 -13.81 -2.57 20.44
CA ASP A 221 -13.82 -2.61 21.90
C ASP A 221 -12.39 -2.56 22.46
N GLU A 222 -12.21 -1.86 23.58
CA GLU A 222 -10.88 -1.62 24.16
C GLU A 222 -10.16 -2.90 24.56
N GLU A 223 -10.90 -3.93 24.96
CA GLU A 223 -10.32 -5.21 25.35
C GLU A 223 -9.67 -5.92 24.15
N SER A 224 -10.40 -6.07 23.05
CA SER A 224 -9.85 -6.66 21.81
C SER A 224 -8.69 -5.84 21.25
N LEU A 225 -8.78 -4.51 21.33
CA LEU A 225 -7.69 -3.63 20.88
C LEU A 225 -6.45 -3.77 21.74
N LYS A 226 -6.60 -3.91 23.07
CA LYS A 226 -5.48 -4.14 23.98
C LYS A 226 -4.80 -5.47 23.66
N ILE A 227 -5.57 -6.56 23.55
CA ILE A 227 -5.03 -7.90 23.20
C ILE A 227 -4.26 -7.84 21.87
N ALA A 228 -4.83 -7.18 20.84
CA ALA A 228 -4.20 -7.04 19.53
C ALA A 228 -2.89 -6.21 19.58
N ARG A 229 -2.83 -5.16 20.41
CA ARG A 229 -1.62 -4.37 20.64
C ARG A 229 -0.53 -5.19 21.32
N ASP A 230 -0.90 -5.88 22.40
CA ASP A 230 0.04 -6.66 23.23
C ASP A 230 0.64 -7.83 22.41
N CYS A 231 -0.19 -8.54 21.64
CA CYS A 231 0.30 -9.64 20.80
C CYS A 231 1.20 -9.14 19.65
N PHE A 232 0.90 -7.97 19.06
CA PHE A 232 1.74 -7.38 18.02
C PHE A 232 3.10 -6.93 18.59
N GLN A 233 3.10 -6.30 19.75
CA GLN A 233 4.34 -5.87 20.41
C GLN A 233 5.21 -7.06 20.78
N LYS A 234 4.60 -8.12 21.33
CA LYS A 234 5.30 -9.38 21.62
C LYS A 234 5.90 -9.99 20.36
N TRP A 235 5.12 -10.10 19.28
CA TRP A 235 5.62 -10.59 17.99
C TRP A 235 6.79 -9.77 17.45
N CYS A 236 6.74 -8.43 17.55
CA CYS A 236 7.84 -7.57 17.14
C CYS A 236 9.10 -7.84 17.95
N ASN A 237 8.98 -7.98 19.28
CA ASN A 237 10.11 -8.26 20.16
C ASN A 237 10.75 -9.63 19.86
N ASP A 238 9.92 -10.68 19.72
CA ASP A 238 10.38 -12.05 19.45
C ASP A 238 11.08 -12.17 18.09
N THR A 239 10.73 -11.31 17.13
CA THR A 239 11.32 -11.29 15.78
C THR A 239 12.45 -10.28 15.60
N GLY A 240 12.81 -9.53 16.66
CA GLY A 240 13.84 -8.49 16.60
C GLY A 240 13.48 -7.30 15.71
N LEU A 241 12.18 -7.00 15.60
CA LEU A 241 11.63 -5.89 14.83
C LEU A 241 11.45 -4.66 15.74
N LEU A 242 11.67 -3.46 15.19
CA LEU A 242 11.45 -2.21 15.91
C LEU A 242 9.95 -1.94 15.99
N SER A 243 9.31 -2.17 17.14
CA SER A 243 7.91 -1.76 17.34
C SER A 243 7.85 -0.24 17.53
N VAL A 244 7.10 0.46 16.68
CA VAL A 244 6.79 1.89 16.88
C VAL A 244 5.36 1.97 17.38
N SER A 245 5.19 2.38 18.64
CA SER A 245 3.85 2.62 19.19
C SER A 245 3.14 3.71 18.39
N VAL A 246 1.93 3.40 17.91
CA VAL A 246 1.07 4.26 17.08
C VAL A 246 0.79 5.63 17.73
N THR A 247 0.90 5.69 19.07
CA THR A 247 0.73 6.88 19.89
C THR A 247 1.84 7.93 19.71
N THR A 248 2.99 7.58 19.14
CA THR A 248 4.15 8.49 19.00
C THR A 248 4.21 9.17 17.62
N LEU A 249 3.23 8.92 16.74
CA LEU A 249 3.21 9.40 15.34
C LEU A 249 2.00 10.30 15.03
N ILE A 250 1.56 11.13 15.98
CA ILE A 250 0.62 12.25 15.75
C ILE A 250 1.32 13.54 16.17
#